data_AF-A0A4Q3C5H0-F1
#
_entry.id   AF-A0A4Q3C5H0-F1
#
_cell.length_a   1.000
_cell.length_b   1.000
_cell.length_c   1.000
_cell.angle_alpha   90.00
_cell.angle_beta   90.00
_cell.angle_gamma   90.00
#
_symmetry.space_group_name_H-M   'P 1'
#
loop_
_entity.id
_entity.type
_entity.pdbx_description
1 polymer ?
#
loop_
_entity_poly.entity_id
_entity_poly.type
_entity_poly.pdbx_seq_one_letter_code
_entity_poly.pdbx_strand_id
1 'polypeptide(L)' 'MSLPTQVDAPAAAQPRWSLVIHGGAGILTRDSVSPEQETGARAGLAAALAAGSEILSAGGDALDAVQAAVQVL' A
#
# COMPACT_ATOMS: atom_id res chain seq x y z
N MET A 1 30.40 38.58 19.30
CA MET A 1 30.28 37.13 19.03
C MET A 1 28.80 36.82 18.92
N SER A 2 28.25 36.78 17.70
CA SER A 2 26.85 36.43 17.46
C SER A 2 26.72 34.92 17.34
N LEU A 3 25.85 34.32 18.15
CA LEU A 3 25.49 32.91 18.06
C LEU A 3 24.57 32.70 16.86
N PRO A 4 24.70 31.59 16.11
CA PRO A 4 23.78 31.29 15.02
C PRO A 4 22.41 30.93 15.59
N THR A 5 21.38 31.61 15.11
CA THR A 5 19.98 31.24 15.34
C THR A 5 19.72 29.94 14.56
N GLN A 6 19.61 28.82 15.26
CA GLN A 6 19.13 27.58 14.66
C GLN A 6 17.62 27.73 14.44
N VAL A 7 17.23 27.74 13.16
CA VAL A 7 15.83 27.72 12.76
C VAL A 7 15.43 26.25 12.73
N ASP A 8 14.71 25.79 13.75
CA ASP A 8 14.06 24.49 13.70
C ASP A 8 13.04 24.51 12.55
N ALA A 9 13.34 23.76 11.49
CA ALA A 9 12.40 23.52 10.42
C ALA A 9 11.23 22.69 10.99
N PRO A 10 9.96 23.02 10.65
CA PRO A 10 8.84 22.22 11.10
C PRO A 10 9.05 20.78 10.61
N ALA A 11 8.97 19.81 11.53
CA ALA A 11 8.95 18.39 11.18
C ALA A 11 7.87 18.19 10.10
N ALA A 12 8.29 17.86 8.88
CA ALA A 12 7.40 17.71 7.75
C ALA A 12 6.27 16.75 8.13
N ALA A 13 5.01 17.19 8.01
CA ALA A 13 3.87 16.34 8.26
C ALA A 13 4.00 15.10 7.38
N GLN A 14 4.00 13.90 8.01
CA GLN A 14 4.12 12.64 7.30
C GLN A 14 3.09 12.63 6.16
N PRO A 15 3.50 12.37 4.90
CA PRO A 15 2.58 12.40 3.78
C PRO A 15 1.46 11.39 4.03
N ARG A 16 0.22 11.89 4.01
CA ARG A 16 -0.96 11.04 4.15
C ARG A 16 -1.24 10.37 2.82
N TRP A 17 -1.26 9.04 2.81
CA TRP A 17 -1.56 8.24 1.63
C TRP A 17 -2.76 7.33 1.86
N SER A 18 -3.30 6.82 0.77
CA SER A 18 -4.30 5.76 0.77
C SER A 18 -4.00 4.84 -0.41
N LEU A 19 -4.01 3.53 -0.17
CA LEU A 19 -3.77 2.51 -1.17
C LEU A 19 -4.96 1.56 -1.20
N VAL A 20 -5.46 1.28 -2.39
CA VAL A 20 -6.60 0.37 -2.61
C VAL A 20 -6.20 -0.62 -3.69
N ILE A 21 -6.43 -1.91 -3.44
CA ILE A 21 -6.16 -3.01 -4.36
C ILE A 21 -7.49 -3.68 -4.73
N HIS A 22 -7.65 -4.08 -5.99
CA HIS A 22 -8.75 -4.92 -6.44
C HIS A 22 -8.23 -6.13 -7.23
N GLY A 23 -8.88 -7.29 -7.08
CA GLY A 23 -8.50 -8.52 -7.78
C GLY A 23 -9.15 -8.71 -9.16
N GLY A 24 -9.85 -7.68 -9.66
CA GLY A 24 -10.63 -7.73 -10.90
C GLY A 24 -12.12 -7.48 -10.66
N ALA A 25 -12.89 -7.40 -11.74
CA ALA A 25 -14.34 -7.23 -11.68
C ALA A 25 -15.03 -8.27 -12.57
N GLY A 26 -16.14 -8.85 -12.10
CA GLY A 26 -16.87 -9.91 -12.79
C GLY A 26 -17.99 -10.51 -11.92
N ILE A 27 -18.71 -11.51 -12.44
CA ILE A 27 -19.71 -12.24 -11.66
C ILE A 27 -19.01 -13.35 -10.89
N LEU A 28 -18.88 -13.16 -9.58
CA LEU A 28 -18.43 -14.18 -8.65
C LEU A 28 -19.58 -14.47 -7.69
N THR A 29 -20.26 -15.61 -7.86
CA THR A 29 -21.32 -16.00 -6.94
C THR A 29 -20.70 -16.74 -5.76
N ARG A 30 -21.35 -16.68 -4.59
CA ARG A 30 -20.82 -17.33 -3.39
C ARG A 30 -20.71 -18.85 -3.57
N ASP A 31 -21.62 -19.42 -4.36
CA ASP A 31 -21.66 -20.85 -4.66
C ASP A 31 -20.60 -21.27 -5.69
N SER A 32 -20.04 -20.32 -6.45
CA SER A 32 -18.98 -20.57 -7.44
C SER A 32 -17.56 -20.45 -6.88
N VAL A 33 -17.40 -20.18 -5.58
CA VAL A 33 -16.12 -19.96 -4.92
C VAL A 33 -15.93 -21.01 -3.84
N SER A 34 -14.89 -21.83 -3.95
CA SER A 34 -14.51 -22.74 -2.87
C SER A 34 -13.90 -21.96 -1.68
N PRO A 35 -13.94 -22.51 -0.46
CA PRO A 35 -13.26 -21.90 0.69
C PRO A 35 -11.76 -21.67 0.46
N GLU A 36 -11.09 -22.57 -0.27
CA GLU A 36 -9.68 -22.40 -0.64
C GLU A 36 -9.47 -21.24 -1.62
N GLN A 37 -10.36 -21.08 -2.60
CA GLN A 37 -10.31 -19.96 -3.53
C GLN A 37 -10.55 -18.62 -2.82
N GLU A 38 -11.51 -18.56 -1.89
CA GLU A 38 -11.73 -17.36 -1.07
C GLU A 38 -10.49 -17.03 -0.23
N THR A 39 -9.93 -18.04 0.45
CA THR A 39 -8.75 -17.87 1.30
C THR A 39 -7.54 -17.40 0.47
N GLY A 40 -7.30 -18.03 -0.68
CA GLY A 40 -6.23 -17.67 -1.61
C GLY A 40 -6.39 -16.25 -2.15
N ALA A 41 -7.60 -15.86 -2.57
CA ALA A 41 -7.87 -14.52 -3.05
C ALA A 41 -7.63 -13.45 -1.96
N ARG A 42 -8.09 -13.70 -0.73
CA ARG A 42 -7.83 -12.79 0.41
C ARG A 42 -6.34 -12.70 0.74
N ALA A 43 -5.62 -13.82 0.69
CA ALA A 43 -4.18 -13.86 0.94
C ALA A 43 -3.40 -13.06 -0.12
N GLY A 44 -3.72 -13.23 -1.41
CA GLY A 44 -3.10 -12.47 -2.50
C GLY A 44 -3.34 -10.96 -2.39
N LEU A 45 -4.58 -10.55 -2.14
CA LEU A 45 -4.93 -9.13 -1.93
C LEU A 45 -4.21 -8.54 -0.72
N ALA A 46 -4.09 -9.29 0.39
CA ALA A 46 -3.37 -8.85 1.58
C ALA A 46 -1.87 -8.70 1.32
N ALA A 47 -1.26 -9.64 0.58
CA ALA A 47 0.15 -9.58 0.21
C ALA A 47 0.46 -8.38 -0.71
N ALA A 48 -0.38 -8.15 -1.72
CA ALA A 48 -0.25 -7.01 -2.62
C ALA A 48 -0.39 -5.68 -1.87
N LEU A 49 -1.37 -5.57 -0.96
CA LEU A 49 -1.56 -4.39 -0.13
C LEU A 49 -0.35 -4.15 0.78
N ALA A 50 0.21 -5.20 1.40
CA ALA A 50 1.39 -5.10 2.25
C ALA A 50 2.60 -4.57 1.48
N ALA A 51 2.91 -5.16 0.31
CA ALA A 51 4.05 -4.76 -0.51
C ALA A 51 4.04 -3.27 -0.89
N GLY A 52 2.88 -2.76 -1.34
CA GLY A 52 2.76 -1.33 -1.66
C GLY A 52 2.76 -0.44 -0.41
N SER A 53 2.14 -0.89 0.68
CA SER A 53 2.08 -0.12 1.94
C SER A 53 3.46 0.03 2.58
N GLU A 54 4.33 -0.98 2.48
CA GLU A 54 5.70 -0.91 2.98
C GLU A 54 6.47 0.24 2.33
N ILE A 55 6.39 0.38 1.00
CA ILE A 55 7.05 1.46 0.25
C ILE A 55 6.49 2.83 0.68
N LEU A 56 5.17 2.98 0.73
CA LEU A 56 4.54 4.25 1.13
C LEU A 56 4.85 4.61 2.59
N SER A 57 4.92 3.63 3.48
CA SER A 57 5.26 3.84 4.90
C SER A 57 6.71 4.30 5.09
N ALA A 58 7.60 3.92 4.17
CA ALA A 58 8.99 4.36 4.13
C ALA A 58 9.16 5.74 3.45
N GLY A 59 8.06 6.37 3.00
CA GLY A 59 8.09 7.64 2.27
C GLY A 59 8.50 7.49 0.81
N GLY A 60 8.41 6.28 0.25
CA GLY A 60 8.69 6.00 -1.17
C GLY A 60 7.59 6.49 -2.11
N ASP A 61 7.90 6.45 -3.40
CA ASP A 61 7.02 6.98 -4.45
C ASP A 61 5.78 6.12 -4.68
N ALA A 62 4.66 6.79 -4.98
CA ALA A 62 3.40 6.11 -5.27
C ALA A 62 3.50 5.16 -6.48
N LEU A 63 4.33 5.48 -7.47
CA LEU A 63 4.53 4.65 -8.66
C LEU A 63 5.21 3.31 -8.30
N ASP A 64 6.23 3.36 -7.45
CA ASP A 64 6.92 2.16 -6.97
C ASP A 64 5.99 1.30 -6.10
N ALA A 65 5.21 1.95 -5.24
CA ALA A 65 4.23 1.27 -4.39
C ALA A 65 3.18 0.48 -5.20
N VAL A 66 2.58 1.10 -6.23
CA VAL A 66 1.59 0.42 -7.07
C VAL A 66 2.22 -0.66 -7.94
N GLN A 67 3.44 -0.44 -8.43
CA GLN A 67 4.18 -1.43 -9.20
C GLN A 67 4.47 -2.69 -8.35
N ALA A 68 4.96 -2.50 -7.12
CA ALA A 68 5.22 -3.60 -6.20
C ALA A 68 3.94 -4.38 -5.86
N ALA A 69 2.84 -3.66 -5.58
CA ALA A 69 1.55 -4.29 -5.30
C ALA A 69 1.06 -5.16 -6.47
N VAL A 70 1.18 -4.68 -7.73
CA VAL A 70 0.74 -5.42 -8.92
C VAL A 70 1.63 -6.62 -9.22
N GLN A 71 2.94 -6.57 -8.95
CA GLN A 71 3.82 -7.73 -9.16
C GLN A 71 3.55 -8.90 -8.20
N VAL A 72 2.99 -8.62 -7.02
CA VAL A 72 2.63 -9.62 -6.01
C VAL A 72 1.24 -10.21 -6.23
N LEU A 73 0.32 -9.43 -6.83
CA LEU A 73 -1.08 -9.80 -7.04
C LEU A 73 -1.25 -10.86 -8.13
#